data_AF-A0A1V6SQQ3-F1
#
_entry.id   AF-A0A1V6SQQ3-F1
#
_cell.length_a   1.000
_cell.length_b   1.000
_cell.length_c   1.000
_cell.angle_alpha   90.00
_cell.angle_beta   90.00
_cell.angle_gamma   90.00
#
_symmetry.space_group_name_H-M   'P 1'
#
loop_
_entity.id
_entity.type
_entity.pdbx_description
1 polymer ?
#
loop_
_entity_poly.entity_id
_entity_poly.type
_entity_poly.pdbx_seq_one_letter_code
_entity_poly.pdbx_strand_id
1 'polypeptide(L)'
;MVQGGSGWQQERMENFNSFFSSEDPLPDVDLVDDGWTKMQSFSVLVGSPFGLDPDHLTRIHHLDLHRQEAIRRRVETTVTDEATARVLKPWYPGWCKRPCFSDNFLTTFNRSNVSLVDTNGKGIRTVTDRGILAEGQEYDLDAIIFGTGYSLGGSADRGDMTVTGRDNQTLQEKWQKGLASLHGVMTNGFPNLFFPGPYQTGALANQVYVLDQLARNSGVTVAGFTIEPSFRGEWTSKVLMRVQALESILNCTPGYFNREELQFGNLEGSRAAQFSIWGEGIKSYVKEIGGWRWTGGLAGLDIQSRHDT
;
A
#
# COMPACT_ATOMS: atom_id res chain seq x y z
N MET A 1 -0.84 27.34 9.12
CA MET A 1 -0.84 28.22 7.94
C MET A 1 -0.17 27.46 6.80
N VAL A 2 -0.87 27.20 5.68
CA VAL A 2 -0.20 26.64 4.50
C VAL A 2 0.64 27.77 3.91
N GLN A 3 1.96 27.64 3.88
CA GLN A 3 2.81 28.61 3.17
C GLN A 3 2.40 28.59 1.69
N GLY A 4 1.94 29.74 1.17
CA GLY A 4 1.71 29.92 -0.26
C GLY A 4 3.02 30.22 -0.97
N GLY A 5 3.25 29.60 -2.14
CA GLY A 5 4.45 29.78 -2.96
C GLY A 5 4.58 28.68 -4.02
N SER A 6 5.45 28.83 -5.03
CA SER A 6 5.70 27.74 -5.99
C SER A 6 6.32 26.53 -5.25
N GLY A 7 5.87 25.31 -5.55
CA GLY A 7 6.42 24.08 -4.96
C GLY A 7 5.88 23.70 -3.57
N TRP A 8 5.02 24.51 -2.96
CA TRP A 8 4.51 24.30 -1.59
C TRP A 8 3.89 22.92 -1.35
N GLN A 9 3.17 22.39 -2.35
CA GLN A 9 2.48 21.11 -2.22
C GLN A 9 3.49 19.96 -2.17
N GLN A 10 4.54 20.02 -3.00
CA GLN A 10 5.62 19.05 -3.01
C GLN A 10 6.33 19.03 -1.64
N GLU A 11 6.71 20.20 -1.13
CA GLU A 11 7.34 20.36 0.18
C GLU A 11 6.47 19.78 1.30
N ARG A 12 5.17 20.10 1.30
CA ARG A 12 4.22 19.57 2.30
C ARG A 12 4.09 18.05 2.23
N MET A 13 4.07 17.47 1.02
CA MET A 13 4.03 16.01 0.87
C MET A 13 5.35 15.36 1.29
N GLU A 14 6.50 15.93 0.95
CA GLU A 14 7.81 15.42 1.37
C GLU A 14 8.01 15.48 2.89
N ASN A 15 7.53 16.55 3.52
CA ASN A 15 7.45 16.66 4.97
C ASN A 15 6.62 15.50 5.55
N PHE A 16 5.36 15.35 5.11
CA PHE A 16 4.47 14.28 5.52
C PHE A 16 5.09 12.87 5.35
N ASN A 17 5.74 12.63 4.21
CA ASN A 17 6.35 11.34 3.90
C ASN A 17 7.47 10.97 4.89
N SER A 18 8.15 11.96 5.47
CA SER A 18 9.22 11.73 6.45
C SER A 18 8.73 11.01 7.70
N PHE A 19 7.54 11.38 8.17
CA PHE A 19 6.90 10.74 9.33
C PHE A 19 6.46 9.31 9.00
N PHE A 20 6.10 9.05 7.75
CA PHE A 20 5.54 7.77 7.32
C PHE A 20 6.59 6.69 7.04
N SER A 21 7.77 7.09 6.55
CA SER A 21 8.92 6.21 6.36
C SER A 21 9.83 6.11 7.60
N SER A 22 9.45 6.74 8.72
CA SER A 22 10.26 6.82 9.94
C SER A 22 11.69 7.29 9.66
N GLU A 23 11.80 8.41 8.95
CA GLU A 23 13.09 9.09 8.71
C GLU A 23 13.71 9.54 10.04
N ASP A 24 15.04 9.59 10.10
CA ASP A 24 15.77 10.06 11.29
C ASP A 24 16.97 10.92 10.85
N PRO A 25 17.03 12.21 11.24
CA PRO A 25 16.02 12.93 12.04
C PRO A 25 14.73 13.21 11.26
N LEU A 26 13.62 13.34 11.99
CA LEU A 26 12.38 13.87 11.43
C LEU A 26 12.48 15.38 11.19
N PRO A 27 11.66 15.95 10.30
CA PRO A 27 11.56 17.39 10.14
C PRO A 27 11.18 18.07 11.46
N ASP A 28 11.80 19.21 11.75
CA ASP A 28 11.54 19.99 12.98
C ASP A 28 10.08 20.45 13.10
N VAL A 29 9.41 20.65 11.96
CA VAL A 29 8.02 21.08 11.89
C VAL A 29 7.20 20.00 11.18
N ASP A 30 6.15 19.53 11.85
CA ASP A 30 5.11 18.69 11.25
C ASP A 30 4.10 19.59 10.55
N LEU A 31 4.14 19.65 9.21
CA LEU A 31 3.28 20.55 8.44
C LEU A 31 1.83 20.07 8.35
N VAL A 32 1.59 18.77 8.58
CA VAL A 32 0.26 18.15 8.50
C VAL A 32 -0.36 17.99 9.88
N ASP A 33 0.44 17.51 10.85
CA ASP A 33 0.12 17.41 12.28
C ASP A 33 -1.24 16.75 12.56
N ASP A 34 -1.47 15.58 11.95
CA ASP A 34 -2.68 14.79 12.13
C ASP A 34 -2.38 13.37 12.63
N GLY A 35 -3.41 12.52 12.69
CA GLY A 35 -3.26 11.15 13.18
C GLY A 35 -2.34 10.25 12.35
N TRP A 36 -2.05 10.61 11.09
CA TRP A 36 -1.10 9.87 10.25
C TRP A 36 0.35 10.13 10.65
N THR A 37 0.72 11.38 10.96
CA THR A 37 2.11 11.73 11.31
C THR A 37 2.52 11.23 12.69
N LYS A 38 1.55 10.76 13.49
CA LYS A 38 1.79 10.08 14.78
C LYS A 38 1.89 8.55 14.65
N MET A 39 1.96 8.02 13.43
CA MET A 39 2.01 6.59 13.15
C MET A 39 3.25 6.20 12.34
N GLN A 40 4.43 6.46 12.91
CA GLN A 40 5.70 6.08 12.27
C GLN A 40 5.81 4.58 12.03
N SER A 41 5.09 3.76 12.81
CA SER A 41 5.08 2.31 12.67
C SER A 41 4.55 1.81 11.33
N PHE A 42 3.84 2.65 10.57
CA PHE A 42 3.42 2.29 9.22
C PHE A 42 4.61 2.11 8.25
N SER A 43 5.81 2.59 8.61
CA SER A 43 7.05 2.38 7.85
C SER A 43 7.35 0.90 7.60
N VAL A 44 6.89 -0.01 8.48
CA VAL A 44 7.01 -1.47 8.29
C VAL A 44 6.27 -1.95 7.05
N LEU A 45 5.19 -1.27 6.66
CA LEU A 45 4.40 -1.62 5.47
C LEU A 45 4.90 -0.91 4.20
N VAL A 46 5.36 0.34 4.32
CA VAL A 46 5.72 1.18 3.15
C VAL A 46 7.20 1.33 2.90
N GLY A 47 8.02 0.76 3.79
CA GLY A 47 9.47 0.84 3.76
C GLY A 47 10.02 2.05 4.53
N SER A 48 11.28 1.88 4.96
CA SER A 48 12.06 2.84 5.72
C SER A 48 13.52 2.80 5.26
N PRO A 49 14.28 3.91 5.29
CA PRO A 49 15.73 3.86 5.09
C PRO A 49 16.44 2.91 6.08
N PHE A 50 15.82 2.62 7.22
CA PHE A 50 16.33 1.69 8.23
C PHE A 50 15.70 0.29 8.15
N GLY A 51 14.90 -0.01 7.12
CA GLY A 51 14.13 -1.26 7.06
C GLY A 51 14.97 -2.54 7.09
N LEU A 52 16.24 -2.47 6.69
CA LEU A 52 17.19 -3.59 6.73
C LEU A 52 18.08 -3.61 7.99
N ASP A 53 17.95 -2.62 8.87
CA ASP A 53 18.62 -2.61 10.17
C ASP A 53 17.95 -3.68 11.08
N PRO A 54 18.70 -4.66 11.61
CA PRO A 54 18.17 -5.70 12.50
C PRO A 54 17.39 -5.16 13.71
N ASP A 55 17.73 -3.96 14.20
CA ASP A 55 17.10 -3.36 15.38
C ASP A 55 15.89 -2.48 15.03
N HIS A 56 15.66 -2.18 13.74
CA HIS A 56 14.58 -1.29 13.30
C HIS A 56 13.20 -1.79 13.74
N LEU A 57 12.92 -3.07 13.51
CA LEU A 57 11.62 -3.65 13.84
C LEU A 57 11.31 -3.55 15.34
N THR A 58 12.28 -3.85 16.19
CA THR A 58 12.16 -3.72 17.65
C THR A 58 11.83 -2.28 18.06
N ARG A 59 12.58 -1.31 17.51
CA ARG A 59 12.33 0.13 17.76
C ARG A 59 10.92 0.55 17.33
N ILE A 60 10.48 0.13 16.14
CA ILE A 60 9.15 0.44 15.63
C ILE A 60 8.04 -0.22 16.47
N HIS A 61 8.23 -1.46 16.91
CA HIS A 61 7.29 -2.13 17.81
C HIS A 61 7.08 -1.35 19.12
N HIS A 62 8.16 -0.83 19.72
CA HIS A 62 8.04 -0.02 20.93
C HIS A 62 7.23 1.25 20.70
N LEU A 63 7.47 1.96 19.59
CA LEU A 63 6.69 3.15 19.21
C LEU A 63 5.20 2.80 18.97
N ASP A 64 4.94 1.69 18.26
CA ASP A 64 3.59 1.26 17.96
C ASP A 64 2.82 0.84 19.21
N LEU A 65 3.46 0.17 20.17
CA LEU A 65 2.84 -0.29 21.40
C LEU A 65 2.19 0.88 22.16
N HIS A 66 2.90 1.99 22.33
CA HIS A 66 2.37 3.18 22.99
C HIS A 66 1.13 3.73 22.28
N ARG A 67 1.15 3.74 20.95
CA ARG A 67 0.02 4.21 20.13
C ARG A 67 -1.17 3.26 20.20
N GLN A 68 -0.95 1.95 20.11
CA GLN A 68 -2.01 0.94 20.18
C GLN A 68 -2.70 0.95 21.55
N GLU A 69 -1.94 1.08 22.63
CA GLU A 69 -2.51 1.22 23.98
C GLU A 69 -3.34 2.50 24.12
N ALA A 70 -2.89 3.62 23.54
CA ALA A 70 -3.68 4.85 23.53
C ALA A 70 -5.01 4.67 22.75
N ILE A 71 -5.00 3.93 21.64
CA ILE A 71 -6.22 3.60 20.88
C ILE A 71 -7.15 2.72 21.70
N ARG A 72 -6.64 1.65 22.32
CA ARG A 72 -7.45 0.76 23.17
C ARG A 72 -8.08 1.50 24.34
N ARG A 73 -7.32 2.39 24.97
CA ARG A 73 -7.82 3.27 26.04
C ARG A 73 -8.87 4.25 25.54
N ARG A 74 -8.71 4.81 24.33
CA ARG A 74 -9.74 5.66 23.71
C ARG A 74 -11.05 4.91 23.52
N VAL A 75 -11.01 3.66 23.05
CA VAL A 75 -12.21 2.81 22.95
C VAL A 75 -12.86 2.64 24.31
N GLU A 76 -12.09 2.21 25.31
CA GLU A 76 -12.56 1.93 26.66
C GLU A 76 -13.16 3.14 27.39
N THR A 77 -12.63 4.34 27.13
CA THR A 77 -13.13 5.58 27.74
C THR A 77 -14.29 6.23 26.97
N THR A 78 -14.47 5.89 25.70
CA THR A 78 -15.51 6.49 24.85
C THR A 78 -16.78 5.64 24.78
N VAL A 79 -16.64 4.31 24.75
CA VAL A 79 -17.77 3.38 24.57
C VAL A 79 -18.28 2.96 25.95
N THR A 80 -19.54 3.28 26.26
CA THR A 80 -20.09 3.12 27.62
C THR A 80 -20.45 1.68 27.98
N ASP A 81 -20.77 0.85 26.99
CA ASP A 81 -20.98 -0.58 27.21
C ASP A 81 -19.65 -1.34 27.17
N GLU A 82 -19.27 -1.95 28.30
CA GLU A 82 -17.99 -2.64 28.46
C GLU A 82 -17.82 -3.83 27.52
N ALA A 83 -18.91 -4.54 27.19
CA ALA A 83 -18.87 -5.68 26.29
C ALA A 83 -18.56 -5.23 24.85
N THR A 84 -19.27 -4.20 24.37
CA THR A 84 -19.01 -3.57 23.06
C THR A 84 -17.60 -2.96 23.00
N ALA A 85 -17.17 -2.26 24.06
CA ALA A 85 -15.83 -1.69 24.14
C ALA A 85 -14.73 -2.78 24.04
N ARG A 86 -14.93 -3.94 24.66
CA ARG A 86 -13.99 -5.06 24.60
C ARG A 86 -13.80 -5.58 23.18
N VAL A 87 -14.88 -5.70 22.41
CA VAL A 87 -14.86 -6.16 21.02
C VAL A 87 -14.20 -5.12 20.10
N LEU A 88 -14.46 -3.83 20.31
CA LEU A 88 -13.93 -2.76 19.47
C LEU A 88 -12.43 -2.51 19.64
N LYS A 89 -11.78 -3.08 20.66
CA LYS A 89 -10.33 -2.93 20.89
C LYS A 89 -9.53 -3.72 19.84
N PRO A 90 -8.65 -3.07 19.05
CA PRO A 90 -7.84 -3.78 18.05
C PRO A 90 -6.65 -4.49 18.71
N TRP A 91 -6.42 -5.75 18.34
CA TRP A 91 -5.34 -6.60 18.85
C TRP A 91 -4.38 -7.03 17.74
N TYR A 92 -3.85 -6.05 17.01
CA TYR A 92 -2.85 -6.24 15.96
C TYR A 92 -1.87 -5.05 15.95
N PRO A 93 -0.64 -5.23 15.45
CA PRO A 93 0.27 -4.12 15.22
C PRO A 93 -0.30 -3.08 14.25
N GLY A 94 -0.01 -1.80 14.46
CA GLY A 94 -0.64 -0.71 13.72
C GLY A 94 -0.49 -0.80 12.21
N TRP A 95 0.64 -1.30 11.70
CA TRP A 95 0.89 -1.46 10.27
C TRP A 95 0.05 -2.57 9.61
N CYS A 96 -0.58 -3.45 10.37
CA CYS A 96 -1.31 -4.59 9.81
C CYS A 96 -2.62 -4.21 9.12
N LYS A 97 -3.14 -3.00 9.38
CA LYS A 97 -4.37 -2.47 8.77
C LYS A 97 -4.19 -1.00 8.45
N ARG A 98 -4.96 -0.50 7.49
CA ARG A 98 -5.01 0.94 7.23
C ARG A 98 -5.67 1.62 8.46
N PRO A 99 -5.04 2.63 9.08
CA PRO A 99 -5.65 3.32 10.20
C PRO A 99 -6.91 4.07 9.73
N CYS A 100 -7.91 4.08 10.61
CA CYS A 100 -9.12 4.86 10.43
C CYS A 100 -9.14 6.00 11.46
N PHE A 101 -9.57 7.18 11.02
CA PHE A 101 -9.69 8.36 11.85
C PHE A 101 -11.15 8.79 11.84
N SER A 102 -11.76 8.85 13.02
CA SER A 102 -13.13 9.30 13.18
C SER A 102 -13.31 9.87 14.58
N ASP A 103 -13.99 11.00 14.65
CA ASP A 103 -14.39 11.60 15.93
C ASP A 103 -15.70 11.00 16.44
N ASN A 104 -16.48 10.36 15.56
CA ASN A 104 -17.87 9.97 15.83
C ASN A 104 -18.11 8.45 15.81
N PHE A 105 -17.19 7.65 15.25
CA PHE A 105 -17.40 6.20 15.09
C PHE A 105 -17.61 5.50 16.44
N LEU A 106 -16.74 5.75 17.41
CA LEU A 106 -16.84 5.11 18.73
C LEU A 106 -18.08 5.56 19.50
N THR A 107 -18.39 6.86 19.49
CA THR A 107 -19.58 7.40 20.18
C THR A 107 -20.90 6.92 19.56
N THR A 108 -20.87 6.46 18.30
CA THR A 108 -22.07 5.90 17.64
C THR A 108 -22.58 4.66 18.37
N PHE A 109 -21.70 3.87 18.98
CA PHE A 109 -22.08 2.67 19.73
C PHE A 109 -22.74 2.95 21.08
N ASN A 110 -22.78 4.20 21.54
CA ASN A 110 -23.51 4.59 22.76
C ASN A 110 -24.98 4.90 22.49
N ARG A 111 -25.42 4.88 21.24
CA ARG A 111 -26.80 5.18 20.86
C ARG A 111 -27.68 3.96 21.09
N SER A 112 -28.89 4.17 21.61
CA SER A 112 -29.85 3.09 21.89
C SER A 112 -30.32 2.32 20.64
N ASN A 113 -30.08 2.85 19.44
CA ASN A 113 -30.51 2.28 18.17
C ASN A 113 -29.35 1.63 17.38
N VAL A 114 -28.21 1.38 18.03
CA VAL A 114 -27.02 0.80 17.41
C VAL A 114 -26.59 -0.42 18.21
N SER A 115 -26.37 -1.54 17.51
CA SER A 115 -25.87 -2.78 18.11
C SER A 115 -24.63 -3.23 17.36
N LEU A 116 -23.59 -3.64 18.09
CA LEU A 116 -22.43 -4.32 17.53
C LEU A 116 -22.65 -5.84 17.59
N VAL A 117 -22.57 -6.50 16.45
CA VAL A 117 -22.61 -7.97 16.36
C VAL A 117 -21.20 -8.46 16.03
N ASP A 118 -20.49 -8.98 17.03
CA ASP A 118 -19.20 -9.63 16.82
C ASP A 118 -19.39 -11.01 16.19
N THR A 119 -18.49 -11.37 15.27
CA THR A 119 -18.44 -12.71 14.66
C THR A 119 -17.27 -13.54 15.16
N ASN A 120 -16.55 -13.05 16.17
CA ASN A 120 -15.35 -13.69 16.73
C ASN A 120 -14.34 -14.06 15.64
N GLY A 121 -14.15 -13.14 14.68
CA GLY A 121 -13.27 -13.32 13.52
C GLY A 121 -13.75 -14.31 12.44
N LYS A 122 -14.92 -14.92 12.58
CA LYS A 122 -15.43 -15.94 11.63
C LYS A 122 -16.17 -15.36 10.42
N GLY A 123 -16.58 -14.09 10.50
CA GLY A 123 -17.39 -13.44 9.48
C GLY A 123 -18.85 -13.94 9.43
N ILE A 124 -19.61 -13.36 8.51
CA ILE A 124 -21.01 -13.73 8.25
C ILE A 124 -21.05 -14.92 7.29
N ARG A 125 -21.89 -15.92 7.57
CA ARG A 125 -22.01 -17.13 6.74
C ARG A 125 -23.22 -17.15 5.83
N THR A 126 -24.34 -16.58 6.28
CA THR A 126 -25.62 -16.73 5.57
C THR A 126 -26.42 -15.44 5.63
N VAL A 127 -26.90 -15.02 4.46
CA VAL A 127 -27.99 -14.06 4.29
C VAL A 127 -29.27 -14.88 4.12
N THR A 128 -30.33 -14.52 4.82
CA THR A 128 -31.66 -15.15 4.74
C THR A 128 -32.62 -14.22 4.02
N ASP A 129 -33.83 -14.69 3.73
CA ASP A 129 -34.89 -13.84 3.15
C ASP A 129 -35.31 -12.68 4.07
N ARG A 130 -34.97 -12.75 5.37
CA ARG A 130 -35.32 -11.73 6.38
C ARG A 130 -34.15 -10.86 6.81
N GLY A 131 -32.90 -11.30 6.59
CA GLY A 131 -31.73 -10.54 7.03
C GLY A 131 -30.46 -11.40 7.08
N ILE A 132 -29.76 -11.40 8.22
CA ILE A 132 -28.44 -12.04 8.36
C ILE A 132 -28.42 -13.00 9.54
N LEU A 133 -27.84 -14.19 9.33
CA LEU A 133 -27.54 -15.16 10.38
C LEU A 133 -26.06 -15.02 10.81
N ALA A 134 -25.85 -14.67 12.08
CA ALA A 134 -24.51 -14.52 12.68
C ALA A 134 -24.46 -15.16 14.07
N GLU A 135 -23.41 -15.95 14.35
CA GLU A 135 -23.24 -16.72 15.60
C GLU A 135 -24.49 -17.48 16.08
N GLY A 136 -25.29 -18.02 15.14
CA GLY A 136 -26.49 -18.81 15.44
C GLY A 136 -27.76 -17.99 15.72
N GLN A 137 -27.68 -16.65 15.64
CA GLN A 137 -28.81 -15.74 15.79
C GLN A 137 -29.14 -15.08 14.45
N GLU A 138 -30.42 -15.06 14.10
CA GLU A 138 -30.93 -14.32 12.94
C GLU A 138 -31.27 -12.88 13.35
N TYR A 139 -30.82 -11.93 12.53
CA TYR A 139 -31.08 -10.51 12.65
C TYR A 139 -31.94 -10.09 11.46
N ASP A 140 -33.20 -9.73 11.73
CA ASP A 140 -34.13 -9.24 10.71
C ASP A 140 -33.72 -7.82 10.29
N LEU A 141 -33.62 -7.58 8.98
CA LEU A 141 -33.10 -6.35 8.39
C LEU A 141 -33.93 -5.92 7.19
N ASP A 142 -34.33 -4.64 7.14
CA ASP A 142 -34.98 -4.06 5.97
C ASP A 142 -34.00 -3.74 4.83
N ALA A 143 -32.73 -3.52 5.17
CA ALA A 143 -31.67 -3.17 4.22
C ALA A 143 -30.31 -3.68 4.69
N ILE A 144 -29.48 -4.09 3.73
CA ILE A 144 -28.10 -4.54 3.97
C ILE A 144 -27.15 -3.61 3.22
N ILE A 145 -26.19 -3.03 3.94
CA ILE A 145 -25.14 -2.17 3.38
C ILE A 145 -23.82 -2.94 3.38
N PHE A 146 -23.24 -3.15 2.19
CA PHE A 146 -21.96 -3.85 2.04
C PHE A 146 -20.76 -2.91 2.23
N GLY A 147 -20.26 -2.83 3.46
CA GLY A 147 -18.98 -2.20 3.81
C GLY A 147 -17.79 -3.16 3.73
N THR A 148 -17.77 -4.08 2.77
CA THR A 148 -16.87 -5.26 2.74
C THR A 148 -15.56 -5.07 1.98
N GLY A 149 -15.29 -3.86 1.46
CA GLY A 149 -14.03 -3.53 0.78
C GLY A 149 -14.05 -3.78 -0.73
N TYR A 150 -12.88 -4.09 -1.30
CA TYR A 150 -12.63 -4.15 -2.75
C TYR A 150 -11.69 -5.32 -3.11
N SER A 151 -11.73 -5.76 -4.37
CA SER A 151 -10.77 -6.73 -4.92
C SER A 151 -9.39 -6.08 -5.15
N LEU A 152 -8.31 -6.85 -4.95
CA LEU A 152 -6.91 -6.42 -5.10
C LEU A 152 -6.22 -6.98 -6.36
N GLY A 153 -6.94 -7.08 -7.48
CA GLY A 153 -6.39 -7.59 -8.75
C GLY A 153 -5.14 -6.85 -9.26
N GLY A 154 -4.46 -7.44 -10.25
CA GLY A 154 -3.36 -6.79 -10.98
C GLY A 154 -3.83 -5.59 -11.81
N SER A 155 -2.92 -4.78 -12.37
CA SER A 155 -3.28 -3.55 -13.09
C SER A 155 -4.25 -3.76 -14.25
N ALA A 156 -4.17 -4.89 -14.96
CA ALA A 156 -5.12 -5.28 -16.00
C ALA A 156 -6.47 -5.73 -15.41
N ASP A 157 -6.45 -6.57 -14.37
CA ASP A 157 -7.66 -7.01 -13.66
C ASP A 157 -8.44 -5.83 -13.05
N ARG A 158 -7.74 -4.80 -12.56
CA ARG A 158 -8.34 -3.58 -12.00
C ARG A 158 -9.10 -2.75 -13.04
N GLY A 159 -8.71 -2.86 -14.30
CA GLY A 159 -9.35 -2.16 -15.41
C GLY A 159 -10.44 -2.97 -16.10
N ASP A 160 -10.64 -4.25 -15.73
CA ASP A 160 -11.45 -5.22 -16.48
C ASP A 160 -11.03 -5.28 -17.96
N MET A 161 -9.72 -5.35 -18.20
CA MET A 161 -9.12 -5.28 -19.53
C MET A 161 -8.16 -6.42 -19.79
N THR A 162 -8.18 -6.94 -21.02
CA THR A 162 -7.10 -7.78 -21.56
C THR A 162 -6.07 -6.91 -22.27
N VAL A 163 -4.86 -6.87 -21.73
CA VAL A 163 -3.74 -6.14 -22.34
C VAL A 163 -2.85 -7.15 -23.06
N THR A 164 -2.78 -7.04 -24.38
CA THR A 164 -1.96 -7.93 -25.24
C THR A 164 -0.77 -7.15 -25.81
N GLY A 165 0.42 -7.71 -25.63
CA GLY A 165 1.68 -7.14 -26.09
C GLY A 165 2.18 -7.81 -27.38
N ARG A 166 3.50 -7.81 -27.55
CA ARG A 166 4.19 -8.54 -28.63
C ARG A 166 3.91 -10.04 -28.56
N ASP A 167 4.01 -10.69 -29.71
CA ASP A 167 3.82 -12.14 -29.87
C ASP A 167 2.48 -12.67 -29.33
N ASN A 168 1.46 -11.79 -29.30
CA ASN A 168 0.12 -12.07 -28.78
C ASN A 168 0.10 -12.55 -27.31
N GLN A 169 1.14 -12.24 -26.52
CA GLN A 169 1.20 -12.54 -25.09
C GLN A 169 0.39 -11.52 -24.29
N THR A 170 -0.47 -11.99 -23.39
CA THR A 170 -1.19 -11.12 -22.47
C THR A 170 -0.34 -10.74 -21.25
N LEU A 171 -0.61 -9.58 -20.67
CA LEU A 171 0.07 -9.11 -19.46
C LEU A 171 -0.16 -10.06 -18.27
N GLN A 172 -1.36 -10.64 -18.20
CA GLN A 172 -1.73 -11.62 -17.19
C GLN A 172 -0.87 -12.89 -17.31
N GLU A 173 -0.77 -13.48 -18.51
CA GLU A 173 0.09 -14.65 -18.77
C GLU A 173 1.56 -14.37 -18.44
N LYS A 174 2.04 -13.17 -18.77
CA LYS A 174 3.40 -12.77 -18.43
C LYS A 174 3.62 -12.76 -16.92
N TRP A 175 2.75 -12.11 -16.16
CA TRP A 175 2.91 -11.95 -14.72
C TRP A 175 2.68 -13.23 -13.91
N GLN A 176 2.00 -14.24 -14.46
CA GLN A 176 1.97 -15.59 -13.85
C GLN A 176 3.37 -16.20 -13.72
N LYS A 177 4.33 -15.79 -14.55
CA LYS A 177 5.72 -16.24 -14.48
C LYS A 177 6.58 -15.42 -13.51
N GLY A 178 6.05 -14.31 -13.00
CA GLY A 178 6.77 -13.35 -12.19
C GLY A 178 6.71 -11.92 -12.75
N LEU A 179 6.80 -10.92 -11.87
CA LEU A 179 6.79 -9.52 -12.27
C LEU A 179 8.22 -9.04 -12.59
N ALA A 180 8.42 -8.52 -13.80
CA ALA A 180 9.62 -7.80 -14.17
C ALA A 180 9.22 -6.45 -14.77
N SER A 181 9.77 -5.37 -14.24
CA SER A 181 9.43 -4.02 -14.68
C SER A 181 10.66 -3.11 -14.68
N LEU A 182 10.55 -1.96 -15.34
CA LEU A 182 11.44 -0.83 -15.13
C LEU A 182 10.70 0.19 -14.26
N HIS A 183 11.27 0.49 -13.09
CA HIS A 183 10.74 1.46 -12.12
C HIS A 183 9.32 1.18 -11.62
N GLY A 184 8.77 -0.02 -11.86
CA GLY A 184 7.39 -0.38 -11.54
C GLY A 184 6.33 0.22 -12.49
N VAL A 185 6.73 0.84 -13.61
CA VAL A 185 5.81 1.55 -14.51
C VAL A 185 5.79 1.04 -15.94
N MET A 186 6.82 0.31 -16.37
CA MET A 186 6.93 -0.26 -17.72
C MET A 186 7.37 -1.71 -17.66
N THR A 187 7.06 -2.50 -18.70
CA THR A 187 7.55 -3.88 -18.81
C THR A 187 7.86 -4.25 -20.26
N ASN A 188 8.91 -5.06 -20.45
CA ASN A 188 9.31 -5.58 -21.76
C ASN A 188 8.17 -6.39 -22.44
N GLY A 189 8.09 -6.43 -23.75
CA GLY A 189 7.01 -7.05 -24.53
C GLY A 189 5.75 -6.18 -24.67
N PHE A 190 5.69 -5.03 -23.99
CA PHE A 190 4.54 -4.12 -24.00
C PHE A 190 5.01 -2.68 -24.32
N PRO A 191 5.43 -2.42 -25.56
CA PRO A 191 5.96 -1.12 -25.96
C PRO A 191 4.93 0.00 -25.78
N ASN A 192 5.40 1.18 -25.37
CA ASN A 192 4.58 2.37 -25.12
C ASN A 192 3.45 2.18 -24.07
N LEU A 193 3.42 1.05 -23.36
CA LEU A 193 2.51 0.82 -22.24
C LEU A 193 3.15 1.28 -20.94
N PHE A 194 2.41 2.10 -20.19
CA PHE A 194 2.75 2.50 -18.83
C PHE A 194 1.60 2.14 -17.90
N PHE A 195 1.90 1.67 -16.69
CA PHE A 195 0.88 1.27 -15.71
C PHE A 195 1.17 1.82 -14.31
N PRO A 196 0.11 2.11 -13.52
CA PRO A 196 0.26 2.77 -12.23
C PRO A 196 0.53 1.76 -11.11
N GLY A 197 1.78 1.29 -10.96
CA GLY A 197 2.23 0.50 -9.80
C GLY A 197 1.22 -0.56 -9.26
N PRO A 198 1.16 -0.80 -7.93
CA PRO A 198 2.12 -0.40 -6.90
C PRO A 198 3.39 -1.29 -6.90
N TYR A 199 3.37 -2.42 -7.59
CA TYR A 199 4.46 -3.39 -7.55
C TYR A 199 5.75 -2.81 -8.15
N GLN A 200 6.88 -3.08 -7.49
CA GLN A 200 8.19 -2.56 -7.83
C GLN A 200 8.29 -1.02 -7.87
N THR A 201 7.36 -0.31 -7.19
CA THR A 201 7.42 1.15 -6.95
C THR A 201 7.63 1.43 -5.46
N GLY A 202 7.88 2.68 -5.08
CA GLY A 202 7.72 3.10 -3.68
C GLY A 202 6.25 3.26 -3.30
N ALA A 203 5.90 3.00 -2.03
CA ALA A 203 4.54 3.10 -1.52
C ALA A 203 4.41 4.14 -0.40
N LEU A 204 3.19 4.65 -0.21
CA LEU A 204 2.80 5.60 0.84
C LEU A 204 1.29 5.54 1.08
N ALA A 205 0.83 6.08 2.22
CA ALA A 205 -0.59 6.35 2.43
C ALA A 205 -1.12 7.44 1.48
N ASN A 206 -0.31 8.46 1.20
CA ASN A 206 -0.64 9.50 0.24
C ASN A 206 -0.40 9.01 -1.20
N GLN A 207 -1.43 8.42 -1.80
CA GLN A 207 -1.38 7.91 -3.17
C GLN A 207 -1.23 9.02 -4.22
N VAL A 208 -1.66 10.26 -3.92
CA VAL A 208 -1.50 11.38 -4.86
C VAL A 208 -0.02 11.67 -5.10
N TYR A 209 0.80 11.64 -4.04
CA TYR A 209 2.25 11.79 -4.17
C TYR A 209 2.85 10.67 -5.02
N VAL A 210 2.49 9.41 -4.74
CA VAL A 210 2.99 8.25 -5.50
C VAL A 210 2.65 8.41 -6.97
N LEU A 211 1.37 8.69 -7.28
CA LEU A 211 0.91 8.85 -8.66
C LEU A 211 1.59 10.01 -9.38
N ASP A 212 1.84 11.15 -8.71
CA ASP A 212 2.62 12.26 -9.29
C ASP A 212 4.04 11.81 -9.67
N GLN A 213 4.72 11.08 -8.79
CA GLN A 213 6.07 10.57 -9.06
C GLN A 213 6.08 9.55 -10.22
N LEU A 214 5.10 8.65 -10.28
CA LEU A 214 4.97 7.69 -11.37
C LEU A 214 4.64 8.38 -12.70
N ALA A 215 3.72 9.34 -12.70
CA ALA A 215 3.33 10.08 -13.90
C ALA A 215 4.52 10.88 -14.48
N ARG A 216 5.29 11.58 -13.64
CA ARG A 216 6.52 12.26 -14.06
C ARG A 216 7.54 11.30 -14.63
N ASN A 217 7.65 10.10 -14.05
CA ASN A 217 8.57 9.08 -14.54
C ASN A 217 8.15 8.49 -15.89
N SER A 218 6.84 8.37 -16.14
CA SER A 218 6.27 7.92 -17.41
C SER A 218 6.27 9.00 -18.50
N GLY A 219 6.64 10.24 -18.17
CA GLY A 219 6.72 11.37 -19.10
C GLY A 219 7.79 11.26 -20.19
N VAL A 220 8.54 10.15 -20.27
CA VAL A 220 9.58 9.90 -21.28
C VAL A 220 9.04 9.60 -22.69
N THR A 221 7.73 9.65 -22.91
CA THR A 221 7.13 9.37 -24.21
C THR A 221 7.52 10.43 -25.25
N VAL A 222 7.97 9.97 -26.42
CA VAL A 222 8.31 10.82 -27.56
C VAL A 222 7.46 10.39 -28.75
N ALA A 223 6.72 11.34 -29.34
CA ALA A 223 5.94 11.08 -30.54
C ALA A 223 6.85 10.54 -31.68
N GLY A 224 6.39 9.51 -32.39
CA GLY A 224 7.15 8.88 -33.48
C GLY A 224 8.09 7.75 -33.04
N PHE A 225 8.19 7.45 -31.74
CA PHE A 225 9.03 6.37 -31.23
C PHE A 225 8.24 5.24 -30.56
N THR A 226 8.84 4.05 -30.58
CA THR A 226 8.49 2.87 -29.80
C THR A 226 9.49 2.79 -28.67
N ILE A 227 9.01 2.87 -27.43
CA ILE A 227 9.82 2.84 -26.22
C ILE A 227 9.43 1.61 -25.40
N GLU A 228 10.42 0.84 -25.00
CA GLU A 228 10.23 -0.42 -24.30
C GLU A 228 11.42 -0.70 -23.37
N PRO A 229 11.22 -1.23 -22.15
CA PRO A 229 12.36 -1.66 -21.35
C PRO A 229 13.13 -2.78 -22.06
N SER A 230 14.44 -2.60 -22.18
CA SER A 230 15.37 -3.69 -22.51
C SER A 230 15.26 -4.77 -21.44
N PHE A 231 15.08 -6.03 -21.85
CA PHE A 231 14.85 -7.15 -20.94
C PHE A 231 16.08 -7.38 -20.05
N ARG A 232 16.14 -6.77 -18.85
CA ARG A 232 17.29 -6.98 -17.97
C ARG A 232 17.02 -7.27 -16.50
N GLY A 233 15.79 -7.16 -16.00
CA GLY A 233 15.47 -7.57 -14.62
C GLY A 233 16.27 -6.85 -13.50
N GLU A 234 17.18 -5.94 -13.84
CA GLU A 234 18.07 -5.21 -12.91
C GLU A 234 17.25 -4.47 -11.85
N TRP A 235 16.14 -3.85 -12.26
CA TRP A 235 15.22 -3.20 -11.33
C TRP A 235 14.56 -4.18 -10.37
N THR A 236 14.12 -5.33 -10.88
CA THR A 236 13.54 -6.40 -10.05
C THR A 236 14.56 -6.92 -9.03
N SER A 237 15.83 -7.10 -9.41
CA SER A 237 16.90 -7.44 -8.47
C SER A 237 17.06 -6.39 -7.37
N LYS A 238 17.03 -5.09 -7.70
CA LYS A 238 17.07 -4.01 -6.70
C LYS A 238 15.89 -4.09 -5.71
N VAL A 239 14.70 -4.42 -6.19
CA VAL A 239 13.52 -4.61 -5.33
C VAL A 239 13.70 -5.84 -4.43
N LEU A 240 14.15 -6.96 -4.98
CA LEU A 240 14.36 -8.21 -4.23
C LEU A 240 15.40 -8.06 -3.12
N MET A 241 16.46 -7.28 -3.32
CA MET A 241 17.46 -6.96 -2.28
C MET A 241 16.86 -6.22 -1.07
N ARG A 242 15.64 -5.68 -1.19
CA ARG A 242 14.97 -4.87 -0.17
C ARG A 242 13.75 -5.56 0.43
N VAL A 243 13.39 -6.76 -0.04
CA VAL A 243 12.13 -7.41 0.37
C VAL A 243 12.10 -7.75 1.87
N GLN A 244 13.27 -8.04 2.46
CA GLN A 244 13.43 -8.34 3.88
C GLN A 244 12.92 -7.21 4.78
N ALA A 245 12.99 -5.95 4.33
CA ALA A 245 12.48 -4.80 5.07
C ALA A 245 10.95 -4.83 5.30
N LEU A 246 10.23 -5.71 4.59
CA LEU A 246 8.78 -5.77 4.59
C LEU A 246 8.25 -7.12 5.12
N GLU A 247 9.12 -8.03 5.57
CA GLU A 247 8.72 -9.39 5.98
C GLU A 247 7.77 -9.39 7.18
N SER A 248 7.82 -8.38 8.05
CA SER A 248 6.95 -8.32 9.23
C SER A 248 5.46 -8.22 8.90
N ILE A 249 5.08 -7.87 7.66
CA ILE A 249 3.69 -7.89 7.22
C ILE A 249 3.12 -9.32 7.17
N LEU A 250 3.98 -10.34 7.12
CA LEU A 250 3.57 -11.74 7.12
C LEU A 250 3.01 -12.19 8.46
N ASN A 251 3.43 -11.54 9.54
CA ASN A 251 2.97 -11.82 10.90
C ASN A 251 1.68 -11.04 11.25
N CYS A 252 1.10 -10.32 10.29
CA CYS A 252 -0.14 -9.58 10.48
C CYS A 252 -1.36 -10.48 10.38
N THR A 253 -2.43 -10.10 11.09
CA THR A 253 -3.78 -10.67 10.90
C THR A 253 -4.21 -10.62 9.43
N PRO A 254 -4.97 -11.61 8.93
CA PRO A 254 -5.40 -11.68 7.52
C PRO A 254 -6.04 -10.37 7.06
N GLY A 255 -5.56 -9.83 5.95
CA GLY A 255 -6.13 -8.64 5.32
C GLY A 255 -5.57 -8.35 3.94
N TYR A 256 -6.07 -7.30 3.32
CA TYR A 256 -5.69 -6.93 1.96
C TYR A 256 -4.17 -6.61 1.80
N PHE A 257 -3.48 -6.11 2.84
CA PHE A 257 -2.04 -5.90 2.79
C PHE A 257 -1.22 -7.19 2.67
N ASN A 258 -1.65 -8.28 3.33
CA ASN A 258 -1.00 -9.59 3.25
C ASN A 258 -1.81 -10.60 2.42
N ARG A 259 -2.76 -10.12 1.61
CA ARG A 259 -3.65 -10.90 0.75
C ARG A 259 -4.33 -12.07 1.47
N GLU A 260 -4.88 -11.79 2.65
CA GLU A 260 -5.56 -12.78 3.50
C GLU A 260 -4.64 -13.98 3.84
N GLU A 261 -3.33 -13.75 4.00
CA GLU A 261 -2.27 -14.76 4.21
C GLU A 261 -2.03 -15.72 3.02
N LEU A 262 -2.91 -15.70 2.01
CA LEU A 262 -2.96 -16.69 0.92
C LEU A 262 -1.78 -16.65 -0.07
N GLN A 263 -0.86 -15.68 0.04
CA GLN A 263 0.17 -15.47 -0.99
C GLN A 263 1.62 -15.44 -0.52
N PHE A 264 1.88 -15.45 0.77
CA PHE A 264 3.23 -15.22 1.27
C PHE A 264 3.87 -16.41 1.98
N GLY A 265 3.19 -17.56 2.01
CA GLY A 265 3.68 -18.79 2.65
C GLY A 265 5.00 -19.35 2.10
N ASN A 266 5.65 -18.67 1.14
CA ASN A 266 7.03 -18.92 0.76
C ASN A 266 7.66 -17.67 0.08
N LEU A 267 7.86 -16.58 0.83
CA LEU A 267 8.68 -15.44 0.35
C LEU A 267 10.12 -15.84 0.00
N GLU A 268 10.61 -16.96 0.53
CA GLU A 268 11.90 -17.56 0.14
C GLU A 268 11.91 -18.16 -1.28
N GLY A 269 10.77 -18.19 -1.99
CA GLY A 269 10.65 -18.67 -3.37
C GLY A 269 10.42 -17.54 -4.39
N SER A 270 11.53 -16.95 -4.86
CA SER A 270 11.81 -16.04 -6.01
C SER A 270 10.73 -15.37 -6.92
N ARG A 271 9.42 -15.66 -6.84
CA ARG A 271 8.35 -15.06 -7.67
C ARG A 271 7.37 -14.18 -6.90
N ALA A 272 6.87 -14.60 -5.74
CA ALA A 272 5.94 -13.78 -4.96
C ALA A 272 6.59 -12.46 -4.51
N ALA A 273 7.86 -12.53 -4.10
CA ALA A 273 8.68 -11.38 -3.74
C ALA A 273 8.85 -10.35 -4.88
N GLN A 274 8.69 -10.76 -6.15
CA GLN A 274 8.78 -9.84 -7.29
C GLN A 274 7.59 -8.88 -7.36
N PHE A 275 6.48 -9.21 -6.70
CA PHE A 275 5.32 -8.33 -6.51
C PHE A 275 5.46 -7.46 -5.24
N SER A 276 6.65 -7.38 -4.65
CA SER A 276 6.90 -6.45 -3.55
C SER A 276 7.06 -5.00 -4.04
N ILE A 277 7.04 -4.07 -3.09
CA ILE A 277 7.35 -2.65 -3.29
C ILE A 277 8.82 -2.39 -2.96
N TRP A 278 9.26 -1.14 -3.12
CA TRP A 278 10.57 -0.67 -2.70
C TRP A 278 10.68 -0.57 -1.17
N GLY A 279 11.40 -1.49 -0.54
CA GLY A 279 11.47 -1.62 0.92
C GLY A 279 12.22 -0.53 1.69
N GLU A 280 13.00 0.33 1.02
CA GLU A 280 13.73 1.44 1.68
C GLU A 280 12.89 2.73 1.81
N GLY A 281 11.59 2.66 1.51
CA GLY A 281 10.69 3.80 1.57
C GLY A 281 10.69 4.66 0.30
N ILE A 282 9.67 5.50 0.20
CA ILE A 282 9.37 6.27 -1.01
C ILE A 282 10.47 7.28 -1.38
N LYS A 283 11.15 7.88 -0.40
CA LYS A 283 12.19 8.87 -0.67
C LYS A 283 13.40 8.25 -1.37
N SER A 284 13.82 7.07 -0.90
CA SER A 284 14.86 6.26 -1.56
C SER A 284 14.45 5.92 -3.00
N TYR A 285 13.22 5.44 -3.20
CA TYR A 285 12.68 5.16 -4.54
C TYR A 285 12.69 6.40 -5.45
N VAL A 286 12.19 7.54 -4.97
CA VAL A 286 12.11 8.79 -5.74
C VAL A 286 13.50 9.31 -6.11
N LYS A 287 14.48 9.18 -5.20
CA LYS A 287 15.88 9.53 -5.47
C LYS A 287 16.45 8.69 -6.62
N GLU A 288 16.18 7.38 -6.61
CA GLU A 288 16.68 6.45 -7.62
C GLU A 288 16.12 6.79 -9.02
N ILE A 289 14.79 6.91 -9.14
CA ILE A 289 14.16 7.27 -10.42
C ILE A 289 14.46 8.71 -10.84
N GLY A 290 14.67 9.61 -9.89
CA GLY A 290 15.08 10.99 -10.12
C GLY A 290 16.49 11.08 -10.71
N GLY A 291 17.43 10.29 -10.18
CA GLY A 291 18.78 10.16 -10.73
C GLY A 291 18.77 9.65 -12.16
N TRP A 292 17.94 8.64 -12.47
CA TRP A 292 17.75 8.16 -13.84
C TRP A 292 17.18 9.22 -14.78
N ARG A 293 16.20 10.03 -14.34
CA ARG A 293 15.67 11.14 -15.15
C ARG A 293 16.74 12.21 -15.39
N TRP A 294 17.56 12.52 -14.38
CA TRP A 294 18.62 13.52 -14.48
C TRP A 294 19.69 13.16 -15.53
N THR A 295 19.96 11.86 -15.72
CA THR A 295 20.90 11.38 -16.74
C THR A 295 20.26 11.19 -18.13
N GLY A 296 19.07 11.76 -18.34
CA GLY A 296 18.36 11.77 -19.62
C GLY A 296 17.20 10.78 -19.71
N GLY A 297 17.02 9.87 -18.73
CA GLY A 297 15.83 9.04 -18.64
C GLY A 297 15.67 8.01 -19.76
N LEU A 298 16.78 7.56 -20.37
CA LEU A 298 16.77 6.57 -21.47
C LEU A 298 17.50 5.27 -21.12
N ALA A 299 18.25 5.23 -20.03
CA ALA A 299 19.03 4.05 -19.66
C ALA A 299 18.11 2.84 -19.41
N GLY A 300 18.41 1.71 -20.05
CA GLY A 300 17.60 0.49 -19.97
C GLY A 300 16.36 0.49 -20.86
N LEU A 301 16.14 1.51 -21.70
CA LEU A 301 15.07 1.53 -22.70
C LEU A 301 15.63 1.22 -24.10
N ASP A 302 14.94 0.33 -24.82
CA ASP A 302 15.06 0.17 -26.26
C ASP A 302 14.14 1.19 -26.93
N ILE A 303 14.72 2.01 -27.83
CA ILE A 303 14.02 3.10 -28.51
C ILE A 303 14.19 2.92 -30.01
N GLN A 304 13.07 2.78 -30.72
CA GLN A 304 13.04 2.56 -32.17
C GLN A 304 12.08 3.56 -32.82
N SER A 305 12.33 3.96 -34.08
CA SER A 305 11.34 4.73 -34.82
C SER A 305 10.11 3.87 -35.09
N ARG A 306 8.90 4.44 -35.00
CA ARG A 306 7.65 3.73 -35.35
C ARG A 306 7.57 3.36 -36.83
N HIS A 307 8.40 3.95 -37.68
CA HIS A 307 8.48 3.60 -39.09
C HIS A 307 9.27 2.31 -39.35
N ASP A 308 10.01 1.81 -38.34
CA ASP A 308 10.92 0.67 -38.46
C ASP A 308 10.37 -0.63 -37.81
N THR A 309 9.10 -0.63 -37.35
CA THR A 309 8.43 -1.74 -36.64
C THR A 309 7.15 -2.18 -37.32
#